data_AF-A0AAW4VR44-F1
#
_entry.id   AF-A0AAW4VR44-F1
#
_cell.length_a   1.000
_cell.length_b   1.000
_cell.length_c   1.000
_cell.angle_alpha   90.00
_cell.angle_beta   90.00
_cell.angle_gamma   90.00
#
_symmetry.space_group_name_H-M   'P 1'
#
loop_
_entity.id
_entity.type
_entity.pdbx_description
1 polymer ?
#
loop_
_entity_poly.entity_id
_entity_poly.type
_entity_poly.pdbx_seq_one_letter_code
_entity_poly.pdbx_strand_id
1 'polypeptide(L)'
;KPGPHKIQGIGTNFVPETLDKEIYDEIIRVTTDQAFKAAKDTAAKEGILGGNSSGAAVYAALEVAKKLGKGKKVLAIIPDTGERY
;
A
#
# COMPACT_ATOMS: atom_id res chain seq x y z
N LYS A 1 -10.95 4.15 14.16
CA LYS A 1 -12.06 3.22 14.48
C LYS A 1 -12.35 2.42 13.22
N PRO A 2 -12.76 1.14 13.33
CA PRO A 2 -13.16 0.33 12.19
C PRO A 2 -14.26 1.05 11.40
N GLY A 3 -14.19 0.98 10.08
CA GLY A 3 -15.12 1.65 9.18
C GLY A 3 -14.92 1.14 7.75
N PRO A 4 -15.94 1.25 6.89
CA PRO A 4 -15.86 0.75 5.53
C PRO A 4 -14.75 1.47 4.74
N HIS A 5 -14.02 0.72 3.93
CA HIS A 5 -13.08 1.24 2.94
C HIS A 5 -13.21 0.45 1.63
N LYS A 6 -12.73 1.04 0.52
CA LYS A 6 -12.81 0.40 -0.80
C LYS A 6 -11.51 -0.24 -1.26
N ILE A 7 -10.50 -0.31 -0.39
CA ILE A 7 -9.26 -1.04 -0.68
C ILE A 7 -9.50 -2.53 -0.41
N GLN A 8 -9.36 -3.38 -1.43
CA GLN A 8 -9.52 -4.84 -1.32
C GLN A 8 -8.21 -5.52 -0.91
N GLY A 9 -8.31 -6.64 -0.18
CA GLY A 9 -7.17 -7.50 0.17
C GLY A 9 -6.43 -7.16 1.47
N ILE A 10 -6.59 -5.94 2.02
CA ILE A 10 -5.99 -5.50 3.28
C ILE A 10 -7.03 -4.81 4.17
N GLY A 11 -6.74 -4.64 5.46
CA GLY A 11 -7.62 -3.90 6.39
C GLY A 11 -8.77 -4.72 6.98
N THR A 12 -8.48 -5.95 7.42
CA THR A 12 -9.49 -6.78 8.11
C THR A 12 -9.91 -6.22 9.47
N ASN A 13 -11.09 -6.62 9.95
CA ASN A 13 -11.68 -6.18 11.23
C ASN A 13 -11.20 -7.00 12.45
N PHE A 14 -10.20 -7.87 12.28
CA PHE A 14 -9.59 -8.65 13.36
C PHE A 14 -8.07 -8.72 13.19
N VAL A 15 -7.36 -9.14 14.22
CA VAL A 15 -5.91 -9.39 14.15
C VAL A 15 -5.69 -10.89 13.96
N PRO A 16 -5.07 -11.35 12.85
CA PRO A 16 -4.76 -12.77 12.66
C PRO A 16 -3.76 -13.28 13.70
N GLU A 17 -3.90 -14.54 14.14
CA GLU A 17 -2.94 -15.19 15.04
C GLU A 17 -1.55 -15.36 14.40
N THR A 18 -1.50 -15.43 13.07
CA THR A 18 -0.26 -15.53 12.29
C THR A 18 0.50 -14.21 12.17
N LEU A 19 -0.07 -13.09 12.61
CA LEU A 19 0.60 -11.78 12.55
C LEU A 19 1.51 -11.61 13.77
N ASP A 20 2.82 -11.58 13.53
CA ASP A 20 3.78 -11.09 14.52
C ASP A 20 3.74 -9.55 14.55
N LYS A 21 3.57 -8.97 15.73
CA LYS A 21 3.50 -7.50 15.92
C LYS A 21 4.82 -6.87 16.28
N GLU A 22 5.83 -7.67 16.59
CA GLU A 22 7.16 -7.20 17.01
C GLU A 22 8.10 -7.00 15.81
N ILE A 23 7.71 -7.46 14.61
CA ILE A 23 8.56 -7.44 13.40
C ILE A 23 8.49 -6.13 12.59
N TYR A 24 7.56 -5.23 12.90
CA TYR A 24 7.37 -3.99 12.16
C TYR A 24 7.52 -2.76 13.07
N ASP A 25 8.11 -1.69 12.54
CA ASP A 25 8.36 -0.46 13.30
C ASP A 25 7.18 0.52 13.28
N GLU A 26 6.46 0.60 12.16
CA GLU A 26 5.38 1.57 11.98
C GLU A 26 4.21 1.03 11.15
N ILE A 27 3.02 1.60 11.38
CA ILE A 27 1.82 1.37 10.55
C ILE A 27 1.46 2.68 9.86
N ILE A 28 1.53 2.69 8.53
CA ILE A 28 1.09 3.83 7.71
C ILE A 28 -0.36 3.61 7.30
N ARG A 29 -1.25 4.52 7.71
CA ARG A 29 -2.65 4.50 7.29
C ARG A 29 -2.79 5.18 5.93
N VAL A 30 -3.39 4.49 4.98
CA VAL A 30 -3.60 4.97 3.61
C VAL A 30 -5.10 5.06 3.33
N THR A 31 -5.54 6.20 2.77
CA THR A 31 -6.93 6.38 2.36
C THR A 31 -7.22 5.71 1.02
N THR A 32 -8.50 5.46 0.73
CA THR A 32 -8.91 4.91 -0.57
C THR A 32 -8.42 5.79 -1.73
N ASP A 33 -8.58 7.11 -1.62
CA ASP A 33 -8.18 8.04 -2.68
C ASP A 33 -6.67 8.04 -2.91
N GLN A 34 -5.87 7.96 -1.84
CA GLN A 34 -4.42 7.84 -1.94
C GLN A 34 -4.02 6.55 -2.65
N ALA A 35 -4.60 5.42 -2.25
CA ALA A 35 -4.30 4.12 -2.85
C ALA A 35 -4.69 4.09 -4.33
N PHE A 36 -5.88 4.56 -4.68
CA PHE A 36 -6.38 4.57 -6.05
C PHE A 36 -5.56 5.51 -6.94
N LYS A 37 -5.20 6.68 -6.43
CA LYS A 37 -4.35 7.61 -7.16
C LYS A 37 -2.98 6.99 -7.42
N ALA A 38 -2.37 6.39 -6.40
CA ALA A 38 -1.06 5.77 -6.54
C ALA A 38 -1.07 4.60 -7.54
N ALA A 39 -2.07 3.71 -7.47
CA ALA A 39 -2.23 2.62 -8.45
C ALA A 39 -2.31 3.15 -9.90
N LYS A 40 -3.14 4.17 -10.13
CA LYS A 40 -3.29 4.80 -11.46
C LYS A 40 -2.00 5.47 -11.94
N ASP A 41 -1.33 6.23 -11.06
CA ASP A 41 -0.07 6.89 -11.37
C ASP A 41 1.02 5.87 -11.71
N THR A 42 1.11 4.77 -10.96
CA THR A 42 2.07 3.68 -11.17
C THR A 42 1.82 2.97 -12.51
N ALA A 43 0.56 2.71 -12.87
CA ALA A 43 0.24 2.16 -14.18
C ALA A 43 0.59 3.14 -15.31
N ALA A 44 0.22 4.41 -15.17
CA ALA A 44 0.41 5.41 -16.22
C ALA A 44 1.87 5.82 -16.45
N LYS A 45 2.69 5.86 -15.38
CA LYS A 45 4.08 6.34 -15.44
C LYS A 45 5.10 5.21 -15.59
N GLU A 46 4.85 4.07 -14.97
CA GLU A 46 5.80 2.96 -14.87
C GLU A 46 5.34 1.71 -15.63
N GLY A 47 4.11 1.68 -16.16
CA GLY A 47 3.56 0.52 -16.86
C GLY A 47 3.22 -0.66 -15.94
N ILE A 48 3.15 -0.43 -14.62
CA ILE A 48 2.87 -1.48 -13.64
C ILE A 48 1.38 -1.41 -13.27
N LEU A 49 0.58 -2.31 -13.83
CA LEU A 49 -0.85 -2.41 -13.57
C LEU A 49 -1.15 -3.33 -12.37
N GLY A 50 -1.07 -2.78 -11.15
CA GLY A 50 -1.41 -3.48 -9.90
C GLY A 50 -2.79 -3.12 -9.35
N GLY A 51 -3.31 -3.92 -8.42
CA GLY A 51 -4.59 -3.66 -7.75
C GLY A 51 -4.56 -2.52 -6.72
N ASN A 52 -5.70 -2.28 -6.06
CA ASN A 52 -5.85 -1.16 -5.12
C ASN A 52 -4.95 -1.29 -3.87
N SER A 53 -4.70 -2.51 -3.38
CA SER A 53 -3.75 -2.76 -2.27
C SER A 53 -2.31 -2.44 -2.68
N SER A 54 -1.95 -2.73 -3.93
CA SER A 54 -0.66 -2.36 -4.53
C SER A 54 -0.46 -0.85 -4.54
N GLY A 55 -1.50 -0.10 -4.92
CA GLY A 55 -1.49 1.37 -4.81
C GLY A 55 -1.26 1.87 -3.39
N ALA A 56 -1.88 1.22 -2.39
CA ALA A 56 -1.65 1.56 -0.98
C ALA A 56 -0.19 1.32 -0.56
N ALA A 57 0.40 0.19 -0.96
CA ALA A 57 1.80 -0.15 -0.70
C ALA A 57 2.77 0.84 -1.35
N VAL A 58 2.53 1.20 -2.62
CA VAL A 58 3.36 2.20 -3.33
C VAL A 58 3.26 3.57 -2.67
N TYR A 59 2.05 4.01 -2.31
CA TYR A 59 1.87 5.28 -1.60
C TYR A 59 2.67 5.30 -0.29
N ALA A 60 2.53 4.26 0.53
CA ALA A 60 3.26 4.14 1.79
C ALA A 60 4.79 4.14 1.57
N ALA A 61 5.28 3.40 0.58
CA ALA A 61 6.70 3.36 0.24
C ALA A 61 7.25 4.73 -0.19
N LEU A 62 6.48 5.51 -0.95
CA LEU A 62 6.86 6.89 -1.32
C LEU A 62 6.91 7.82 -0.11
N GLU A 63 5.99 7.69 0.84
CA GLU A 63 6.04 8.46 2.09
C GLU A 63 7.26 8.09 2.94
N VAL A 64 7.60 6.80 3.04
CA VAL A 64 8.84 6.35 3.72
C VAL A 64 10.08 6.89 3.00
N ALA A 65 10.12 6.82 1.66
CA ALA A 65 11.25 7.30 0.88
C ALA A 65 11.49 8.81 1.09
N LYS A 66 10.41 9.61 1.15
CA LYS A 66 10.49 11.05 1.48
C LYS A 66 11.11 11.29 2.85
N LYS A 67 10.70 10.53 3.87
CA LYS A 67 11.25 10.63 5.24
C LYS A 67 12.75 10.26 5.30
N LEU A 68 13.12 9.18 4.62
CA LEU A 68 14.50 8.65 4.63
C LEU A 68 15.50 9.51 3.85
N GLY A 69 15.04 10.21 2.82
CA GLY A 69 15.85 11.13 2.03
C GLY A 69 16.76 10.46 0.99
N LYS A 70 17.62 11.27 0.39
CA LYS A 70 18.42 10.91 -0.79
C LYS A 70 19.40 9.75 -0.49
N GLY A 71 19.54 8.84 -1.45
CA GLY A 71 20.49 7.73 -1.39
C GLY A 71 19.99 6.50 -0.62
N LYS A 72 18.79 6.54 -0.05
CA LYS A 72 18.13 5.39 0.56
C LYS A 72 17.23 4.68 -0.46
N LYS A 73 16.96 3.40 -0.21
CA LYS A 73 16.12 2.54 -1.05
C LYS A 73 14.94 2.04 -0.21
N VAL A 74 13.76 2.07 -0.81
CA VAL A 74 12.52 1.54 -0.21
C VAL A 74 11.92 0.55 -1.21
N LEU A 75 11.49 -0.60 -0.70
CA LEU A 75 10.85 -1.65 -1.48
C LEU A 75 9.35 -1.67 -1.16
N ALA A 76 8.51 -1.80 -2.20
CA ALA A 76 7.09 -2.08 -2.08
C ALA A 76 6.77 -3.43 -2.74
N ILE A 77 5.79 -4.14 -2.21
CA ILE A 77 5.27 -5.39 -2.79
C ILE A 77 3.96 -5.09 -3.51
N ILE A 78 3.80 -5.62 -4.72
CA ILE A 78 2.60 -5.53 -5.56
C ILE A 78 1.92 -6.91 -5.49
N PRO A 79 0.87 -7.09 -4.66
CA PRO A 79 0.36 -8.42 -4.35
C PRO A 79 -0.45 -9.06 -5.49
N ASP A 80 -1.03 -8.24 -6.38
CA ASP A 80 -1.95 -8.65 -7.43
C ASP A 80 -1.93 -7.73 -8.67
N THR A 81 -2.62 -8.17 -9.73
CA THR A 81 -2.80 -7.40 -10.97
C THR A 81 -4.01 -6.48 -10.88
N GLY A 82 -3.98 -5.38 -11.64
CA GLY A 82 -5.08 -4.43 -11.72
C GLY A 82 -6.26 -4.86 -12.59
N GLU A 83 -6.23 -6.06 -13.21
CA GLU A 83 -7.25 -6.52 -14.17
C GLU A 83 -8.66 -6.69 -13.55
N ARG A 84 -8.74 -6.82 -12.22
CA ARG A 84 -9.97 -7.17 -11.49
C ARG A 84 -10.67 -5.98 -10.85
N TYR A 85 -10.21 -4.76 -11.10
CA TYR A 85 -10.62 -3.53 -10.42
C TYR A 85 -10.85 -2.39 -11.41
#